data_AF-A0A3E0WXZ3-F1
#
_entry.id   AF-A0A3E0WXZ3-F1
#
_cell.length_a   1.000
_cell.length_b   1.000
_cell.length_c   1.000
_cell.angle_alpha   90.00
_cell.angle_beta   90.00
_cell.angle_gamma   90.00
#
_symmetry.space_group_name_H-M   'P 1'
#
loop_
_entity.id
_entity.type
_entity.pdbx_description
1 polymer ?
#
loop_
_entity_poly.entity_id
_entity_poly.type
_entity_poly.pdbx_seq_one_letter_code
_entity_poly.pdbx_strand_id
1 'polypeptide(L)'
;MSNKVTKEQIDDIMVHSEYEVFHKIFDKQCVVVAKLPNGFTVIGESACVNPKIYDEEIGENLAKKRIEDRIWELEGYKLQCNLKGGEQ
;
A
#
# COMPACT_ATOMS: atom_id res chain seq x y z
N MET A 1 -3.24 -25.78 -3.45
CA MET A 1 -2.74 -24.39 -3.32
C MET A 1 -3.82 -23.46 -3.85
N SER A 2 -4.11 -22.33 -3.18
CA SER A 2 -5.05 -21.33 -3.72
C SER A 2 -4.44 -20.70 -4.98
N ASN A 3 -5.23 -20.56 -6.04
CA ASN A 3 -4.84 -19.95 -7.31
C ASN A 3 -5.35 -18.50 -7.46
N LYS A 4 -5.69 -17.85 -6.34
CA LYS A 4 -6.17 -16.46 -6.30
C LYS A 4 -5.63 -15.73 -5.09
N VAL A 5 -5.45 -14.42 -5.26
CA VAL A 5 -5.28 -13.45 -4.17
C VAL A 5 -6.67 -12.98 -3.74
N THR A 6 -6.93 -12.86 -2.44
CA THR A 6 -8.24 -12.44 -1.92
C THR A 6 -8.15 -11.13 -1.15
N LYS A 7 -9.29 -10.43 -1.05
CA LYS A 7 -9.38 -9.17 -0.31
C LYS A 7 -9.03 -9.37 1.17
N GLU A 8 -9.43 -10.49 1.77
CA GLU A 8 -9.09 -10.83 3.15
C GLU A 8 -7.58 -10.95 3.37
N GLN A 9 -6.84 -11.48 2.40
CA GLN A 9 -5.37 -11.55 2.48
C GLN A 9 -4.73 -10.16 2.42
N ILE A 10 -5.25 -9.29 1.56
CA ILE A 10 -4.75 -7.91 1.44
C ILE A 10 -5.07 -7.12 2.69
N ASP A 11 -6.29 -7.27 3.24
CA ASP A 11 -6.70 -6.65 4.49
C ASP A 11 -5.85 -7.13 5.66
N ASP A 12 -5.54 -8.43 5.73
CA ASP A 12 -4.65 -8.99 6.75
C ASP A 12 -3.24 -8.40 6.66
N ILE A 13 -2.68 -8.27 5.45
CA ILE A 13 -1.39 -7.60 5.24
C ILE A 13 -1.46 -6.14 5.68
N MET A 14 -2.51 -5.40 5.29
CA MET A 14 -2.70 -4.00 5.65
C MET A 14 -2.80 -3.81 7.17
N VAL A 15 -3.54 -4.66 7.87
CA VAL A 15 -3.73 -4.61 9.33
C VAL A 15 -2.44 -4.90 10.10
N HIS A 16 -1.63 -5.82 9.60
CA HIS A 16 -0.37 -6.21 10.25
C HIS A 16 0.86 -5.41 9.78
N SER A 17 0.67 -4.42 8.91
CA SER A 17 1.75 -3.54 8.46
C SER A 17 2.05 -2.43 9.47
N GLU A 18 3.32 -2.08 9.59
CA GLU A 18 3.78 -0.88 10.32
C GLU A 18 3.72 0.32 9.37
N TYR A 19 3.26 1.49 9.84
CA TYR A 19 3.12 2.69 9.01
C TYR A 19 3.89 3.88 9.60
N GLU A 20 4.63 4.58 8.75
CA GLU A 20 5.14 5.92 9.01
C GLU A 20 4.40 6.90 8.09
N VAL A 21 3.87 7.99 8.68
CA VAL A 21 3.08 8.98 7.95
C VAL A 21 3.75 10.35 8.03
N PHE A 22 3.92 10.97 6.89
CA PHE A 22 4.52 12.29 6.73
C PHE A 22 3.48 13.24 6.13
N HIS A 23 2.91 14.10 6.97
CA HIS A 23 1.95 15.11 6.55
C HIS A 23 2.63 16.42 6.16
N LYS A 24 1.92 17.21 5.34
CA LYS A 24 2.31 18.58 4.96
C LYS A 24 3.72 18.70 4.39
N ILE A 25 4.16 17.70 3.63
CA ILE A 25 5.35 17.83 2.80
C ILE A 25 5.06 18.96 1.79
N PHE A 26 5.90 20.00 1.80
CA PHE A 26 5.65 21.24 1.07
C PHE A 26 4.22 21.79 1.25
N ASP A 27 3.72 21.73 2.49
CA ASP A 27 2.41 22.21 2.96
C ASP A 27 1.17 21.50 2.41
N LYS A 28 1.31 20.55 1.47
CA LYS A 28 0.14 20.00 0.76
C LYS A 28 0.25 18.55 0.28
N GLN A 29 1.32 17.84 0.63
CA GLN A 29 1.54 16.44 0.27
C GLN A 29 1.58 15.54 1.51
N CYS A 30 0.96 14.37 1.39
CA CYS A 30 1.03 13.26 2.34
C CYS A 30 1.83 12.12 1.71
N VAL A 31 2.79 11.58 2.46
CA VAL A 31 3.49 10.35 2.12
C VAL A 31 3.29 9.37 3.24
N VAL A 32 2.90 8.14 2.91
CA VAL A 32 2.79 7.02 3.84
C VAL A 32 3.80 5.96 3.38
N VAL A 33 4.65 5.53 4.29
CA VAL A 33 5.53 4.37 4.09
C VAL A 33 4.97 3.23 4.94
N ALA A 34 4.69 2.10 4.31
CA ALA A 34 4.29 0.89 5.00
C ALA A 34 5.41 -0.15 4.93
N LYS A 35 5.73 -0.73 6.08
CA LYS A 35 6.56 -1.93 6.17
C LYS A 35 5.62 -3.13 6.36
N LEU A 36 5.56 -3.96 5.34
CA LEU A 36 4.69 -5.13 5.28
C LEU A 36 5.17 -6.22 6.28
N PRO A 37 4.32 -7.19 6.66
CA PRO A 37 4.69 -8.23 7.63
C PRO A 37 5.91 -9.07 7.24
N ASN A 38 6.23 -9.16 5.94
CA ASN A 38 7.42 -9.83 5.43
C ASN A 38 8.70 -8.97 5.45
N GLY A 39 8.62 -7.74 5.95
CA GLY A 39 9.72 -6.77 6.02
C GLY A 39 9.93 -5.94 4.74
N PHE A 40 9.18 -6.18 3.66
CA PHE A 40 9.25 -5.37 2.45
C PHE A 40 8.57 -4.01 2.67
N THR A 41 9.11 -2.94 2.08
CA THR A 41 8.53 -1.60 2.22
C THR A 41 7.85 -1.15 0.94
N VAL A 42 6.70 -0.49 1.10
CA VAL A 42 5.94 0.14 0.03
C VAL A 42 5.59 1.56 0.41
N ILE A 43 5.40 2.42 -0.58
CA ILE A 43 5.09 3.83 -0.41
C ILE A 43 3.78 4.15 -1.12
N GLY A 44 2.95 4.96 -0.47
CA GLY A 44 1.78 5.58 -1.06
C GLY A 44 1.81 7.07 -0.81
N GLU A 45 1.30 7.85 -1.75
CA GLU A 45 1.33 9.30 -1.67
C GLU A 45 0.02 9.92 -2.17
N SER A 46 -0.25 11.12 -1.65
CA SER A 46 -1.32 11.99 -2.14
C SER A 46 -0.89 13.45 -2.02
N ALA A 47 -1.39 14.30 -2.91
CA ALA A 47 -1.10 15.73 -2.86
C ALA A 47 -2.32 16.53 -3.30
N CYS A 48 -2.53 17.69 -2.66
CA CYS A 48 -3.56 18.65 -3.02
C CYS A 48 -2.97 19.81 -3.83
N VAL A 49 -3.79 20.41 -4.72
CA VAL A 49 -3.40 21.58 -5.50
C VAL A 49 -3.18 22.82 -4.60
N ASN A 50 -4.01 22.99 -3.57
CA ASN A 50 -4.05 24.18 -2.72
C ASN A 50 -3.77 23.82 -1.24
N PRO A 51 -2.64 24.26 -0.66
CA PRO A 51 -2.30 24.03 0.74
C PRO A 51 -3.36 24.50 1.74
N LYS A 52 -4.09 25.57 1.43
CA LYS A 52 -5.06 26.18 2.35
C LYS A 52 -6.28 25.30 2.66
N ILE A 53 -6.53 24.30 1.81
CA ILE A 53 -7.64 23.36 1.94
C ILE A 53 -7.13 21.91 2.07
N TYR A 54 -5.86 21.74 2.44
CA TYR A 54 -5.30 20.42 2.68
C TYR A 54 -5.94 19.79 3.92
N ASP A 55 -6.28 18.50 3.78
CA ASP A 55 -6.88 17.68 4.82
C ASP A 55 -6.00 16.45 5.03
N GLU A 56 -5.51 16.29 6.26
CA GLU A 56 -4.57 15.23 6.64
C GLU A 56 -5.20 13.84 6.56
N GLU A 57 -6.45 13.70 6.99
CA GLU A 57 -7.18 12.44 7.02
C GLU A 57 -7.50 11.97 5.60
N ILE A 58 -7.99 12.87 4.75
CA ILE A 58 -8.22 12.55 3.33
C ILE A 58 -6.90 12.19 2.65
N GLY A 59 -5.84 12.95 2.92
CA GLY A 59 -4.53 12.71 2.34
C GLY A 59 -3.97 11.33 2.71
N GLU A 60 -4.02 10.97 4.00
CA GLU A 60 -3.54 9.68 4.49
C GLU A 60 -4.37 8.52 3.96
N ASN A 61 -5.70 8.65 3.95
CA ASN A 61 -6.60 7.62 3.42
C ASN A 61 -6.32 7.33 1.93
N LEU A 62 -6.08 8.38 1.14
CA LEU A 62 -5.71 8.21 -0.27
C LEU A 62 -4.33 7.55 -0.42
N ALA A 63 -3.34 7.94 0.38
CA ALA A 63 -2.02 7.34 0.36
C ALA A 63 -2.05 5.86 0.78
N LYS A 64 -2.80 5.51 1.83
CA LYS A 64 -3.03 4.11 2.25
C LYS A 64 -3.75 3.29 1.18
N LYS A 65 -4.70 3.87 0.45
CA LYS A 65 -5.32 3.20 -0.70
C LYS A 65 -4.32 2.89 -1.80
N ARG A 66 -3.35 3.77 -2.08
CA ARG A 66 -2.26 3.49 -3.03
C ARG A 66 -1.36 2.35 -2.57
N ILE A 67 -1.12 2.24 -1.27
CA ILE A 67 -0.40 1.09 -0.69
C ILE A 67 -1.20 -0.19 -0.88
N GLU A 68 -2.51 -0.17 -0.65
CA GLU A 68 -3.38 -1.33 -0.87
C GLU A 68 -3.31 -1.81 -2.34
N ASP A 69 -3.46 -0.89 -3.30
CA ASP A 69 -3.33 -1.17 -4.74
C ASP A 69 -1.96 -1.82 -5.04
N ARG A 70 -0.89 -1.32 -4.40
CA ARG A 70 0.46 -1.86 -4.59
C ARG A 70 0.62 -3.27 -4.01
N ILE A 71 0.01 -3.57 -2.88
CA ILE A 71 0.04 -4.92 -2.29
C ILE A 71 -0.71 -5.92 -3.18
N TRP A 72 -1.85 -5.50 -3.76
CA TRP A 72 -2.56 -6.32 -4.76
C TRP A 72 -1.66 -6.72 -5.93
N GLU A 73 -0.92 -5.76 -6.50
CA GLU A 73 0.02 -6.03 -7.59
C GLU A 73 1.12 -7.02 -7.18
N LEU A 74 1.70 -6.82 -5.99
CA LEU A 74 2.80 -7.63 -5.47
C LEU A 74 2.37 -9.07 -5.15
N GLU A 75 1.24 -9.26 -4.46
CA GLU A 75 0.72 -10.59 -4.16
C GLU A 75 0.26 -11.31 -5.43
N GLY A 76 -0.29 -10.59 -6.41
CA GLY A 76 -0.60 -11.13 -7.74
C GLY A 76 0.65 -11.62 -8.48
N TYR A 77 1.71 -10.80 -8.50
CA TYR A 77 2.99 -11.18 -9.10
C TYR A 77 3.62 -12.39 -8.43
N LYS A 78 3.66 -12.40 -7.08
CA LYS A 78 4.17 -13.52 -6.27
C LYS A 78 3.40 -14.81 -6.55
N LEU A 79 2.07 -14.75 -6.63
CA LEU A 79 1.24 -15.89 -6.98
C LEU A 79 1.58 -16.40 -8.39
N GLN A 80 1.68 -15.52 -9.38
CA GLN A 80 2.04 -15.89 -10.75
C GLN A 80 3.41 -16.57 -10.82
N CYS A 81 4.39 -16.12 -10.04
CA CYS A 81 5.71 -16.75 -9.94
C CYS A 81 5.61 -18.15 -9.34
N ASN A 82 4.86 -18.32 -8.25
CA ASN A 82 4.66 -19.62 -7.59
C ASN A 82 3.96 -20.63 -8.51
N LEU A 83 2.99 -20.18 -9.31
CA LEU A 83 2.30 -21.03 -10.28
C LEU A 83 3.21 -21.48 -11.43
N LYS A 84 4.10 -20.61 -11.92
CA LYS A 84 5.10 -20.98 -12.94
C LYS A 84 6.20 -21.88 -12.39
N GLY A 85 6.59 -21.69 -11.12
CA GLY A 85 7.62 -22.49 -10.46
C GLY A 85 7.21 -23.94 -10.14
N GLY A 86 5.94 -24.32 -10.34
CA GLY A 86 5.44 -25.69 -10.17
C GLY A 86 5.53 -26.57 -11.42
N GLU A 87 6.06 -26.05 -12.53
CA GLU A 87 6.26 -26.79 -13.80
C GLU A 87 7.71 -27.26 -14.02
N GLN A 88 8.52 -27.34 -12.96
CA GLN A 88 9.89 -27.89 -13.01
C GLN A 88 10.00 -29.24 -12.29
#